data_AF-A0A6A4ZAP0-F1
#
_entry.id   AF-A0A6A4ZAP0-F1
#
_cell.length_a   1.000
_cell.length_b   1.000
_cell.length_c   1.000
_cell.angle_alpha   90.00
_cell.angle_beta   90.00
_cell.angle_gamma   90.00
#
_symmetry.space_group_name_H-M   'P 1'
#
loop_
_entity.id
_entity.type
_entity.pdbx_description
1 polymer ?
#
loop_
_entity_poly.entity_id
_entity_poly.type
_entity_poly.pdbx_seq_one_letter_code
_entity_poly.pdbx_strand_id
1 'polypeptide(L)'
;MTLLFAATALLHIPVFYAMDIDVRWTTDHHVGWFGWVQPDMLGVELYLVFVCTIIGTVGYISVMKYFDPIVVSVVMLLEPVLATAMGVFVGVDAVPGFLTWIGGSLVILGTGLVVLASANKIESHDVSDAIHKTPSTATVYSCKLKA
;
A
#
# COMPACT_ATOMS: atom_id res chain seq x y z
N MET A 1 -0.35 4.37 13.18
CA MET A 1 -1.70 3.98 12.73
C MET A 1 -2.79 4.53 13.64
N THR A 2 -2.75 4.28 14.96
CA THR A 2 -3.71 4.85 15.93
C THR A 2 -3.79 6.38 15.93
N LEU A 3 -2.65 7.07 15.83
CA LEU A 3 -2.60 8.54 15.79
C LEU A 3 -3.19 9.11 14.49
N LEU A 4 -2.95 8.44 13.36
CA LEU A 4 -3.54 8.82 12.07
C LEU A 4 -5.06 8.63 12.08
N PHE A 5 -5.53 7.51 12.65
CA PHE A 5 -6.96 7.24 12.82
C PHE A 5 -7.62 8.27 13.75
N ALA A 6 -7.00 8.59 14.87
CA ALA A 6 -7.51 9.63 15.78
C ALA A 6 -7.52 11.02 15.13
N ALA A 7 -6.47 11.38 14.38
CA ALA A 7 -6.39 12.66 13.68
C ALA A 7 -7.43 12.78 12.56
N THR A 8 -7.62 11.73 11.76
CA THR A 8 -8.66 11.70 10.71
C THR A 8 -10.06 11.76 11.29
N ALA A 9 -10.34 11.02 12.38
CA ALA A 9 -11.61 11.10 13.10
C ALA A 9 -11.86 12.51 13.66
N LEU A 10 -10.85 13.15 14.26
CA LEU A 10 -10.95 14.53 14.75
C LEU A 10 -11.22 15.54 13.63
N LEU A 11 -10.65 15.33 12.44
CA LEU A 11 -10.81 16.21 11.29
C LEU A 11 -12.20 16.06 10.64
N HIS A 12 -12.85 14.88 10.75
CA HIS A 12 -14.20 14.67 10.23
C HIS A 12 -15.29 15.33 11.09
N ILE A 13 -15.08 15.48 12.41
CA ILE A 13 -16.08 16.09 13.30
C ILE A 13 -16.46 17.53 12.89
N PRO A 14 -15.52 18.44 12.57
CA PRO A 14 -15.83 19.76 12.02
C PRO A 14 -16.58 19.73 10.69
N VAL A 15 -16.28 18.75 9.83
CA VAL A 15 -16.95 18.59 8.52
C VAL A 15 -18.40 18.17 8.71
N PHE A 16 -18.66 17.22 9.62
CA PHE A 16 -20.02 16.79 9.94
C PHE A 16 -20.85 17.89 10.60
N TYR A 17 -20.23 18.71 11.43
CA TYR A 17 -20.88 19.89 12.01
C TYR A 17 -21.21 20.96 10.94
N ALA A 18 -20.32 21.19 9.98
CA ALA A 18 -20.54 22.15 8.90
C ALA A 18 -21.61 21.68 7.89
N MET A 19 -21.81 20.37 7.76
CA MET A 19 -22.78 19.75 6.84
C MET A 19 -24.15 19.44 7.48
N ASP A 20 -24.37 19.79 8.74
CA ASP A 20 -25.61 19.54 9.49
C ASP A 20 -26.05 18.05 9.44
N ILE A 21 -25.08 17.13 9.46
CA ILE A 21 -25.38 15.69 9.45
C ILE A 21 -25.71 15.26 10.88
N ASP A 22 -26.96 14.86 11.10
CA ASP A 22 -27.42 14.27 12.37
C ASP A 22 -26.71 12.93 12.63
N VAL A 23 -25.55 12.95 13.28
CA VAL A 23 -24.82 11.70 13.58
C VAL A 23 -25.28 11.15 14.94
N ARG A 24 -26.20 10.17 14.92
CA ARG A 24 -26.74 9.55 16.14
C ARG A 24 -25.88 8.36 16.58
N TRP A 25 -25.72 8.17 17.89
CA TRP A 25 -25.09 6.97 18.47
C TRP A 25 -26.02 5.75 18.37
N THR A 26 -26.35 5.35 17.15
CA THR A 26 -27.25 4.23 16.84
C THR A 26 -26.59 3.28 15.84
N THR A 27 -27.11 2.06 15.72
CA THR A 27 -26.69 1.03 14.75
C THR A 27 -27.49 1.13 13.44
N ASP A 28 -28.23 2.22 13.26
CA ASP A 28 -28.98 2.50 12.03
C ASP A 28 -28.02 2.78 10.86
N HIS A 29 -28.31 2.21 9.69
CA HIS A 29 -27.42 2.24 8.51
C HIS A 29 -27.24 3.67 7.98
N HIS A 30 -28.28 4.49 8.06
CA HIS A 30 -28.31 5.81 7.42
C HIS A 30 -27.87 6.96 8.31
N VAL A 31 -27.91 6.77 9.63
CA VAL A 31 -27.83 7.86 10.62
C VAL A 31 -26.93 7.53 11.80
N GLY A 32 -26.46 6.28 11.87
CA GLY A 32 -25.79 5.70 13.01
C GLY A 32 -24.27 5.62 12.88
N TRP A 33 -23.55 5.99 13.94
CA TRP A 33 -22.09 5.76 14.05
C TRP A 33 -21.70 4.28 13.90
N PHE A 34 -22.61 3.37 14.27
CA PHE A 34 -22.40 1.92 14.19
C PHE A 34 -23.23 1.27 13.08
N GLY A 35 -23.67 2.03 12.07
CA GLY A 35 -24.47 1.51 10.94
C GLY A 35 -23.80 0.38 10.14
N TRP A 36 -22.49 0.21 10.30
CA TRP A 36 -21.69 -0.87 9.72
C TRP A 36 -21.79 -2.20 10.51
N VAL A 37 -22.20 -2.16 11.79
CA VAL A 37 -22.39 -3.34 12.65
C VAL A 37 -23.78 -3.94 12.42
N GLN A 38 -24.13 -4.19 11.17
CA GLN A 38 -25.39 -4.84 10.80
C GLN A 38 -25.13 -6.24 10.26
N PRO A 39 -25.93 -7.26 10.62
CA PRO A 39 -25.70 -8.64 10.22
C PRO A 39 -25.54 -8.84 8.71
N ASP A 40 -26.27 -8.04 7.91
CA ASP A 40 -26.28 -8.12 6.45
C ASP A 40 -24.96 -7.67 5.79
N MET A 41 -24.22 -6.74 6.41
CA MET A 41 -22.97 -6.19 5.86
C MET A 41 -21.71 -6.65 6.60
N LEU A 42 -21.85 -7.10 7.84
CA LEU A 42 -20.73 -7.48 8.71
C LEU A 42 -19.87 -8.61 8.12
N GLY A 43 -20.48 -9.52 7.34
CA GLY A 43 -19.73 -10.56 6.63
C GLY A 43 -18.81 -10.03 5.53
N VAL A 44 -19.30 -9.09 4.72
CA VAL A 44 -18.51 -8.46 3.64
C VAL A 44 -17.41 -7.60 4.23
N GLU A 45 -17.71 -6.86 5.29
CA GLU A 45 -16.73 -6.02 5.97
C GLU A 45 -15.63 -6.84 6.65
N LEU A 46 -15.98 -7.92 7.34
CA LEU A 46 -15.00 -8.83 7.93
C LEU A 46 -14.11 -9.47 6.85
N TYR A 47 -14.68 -9.84 5.70
CA TYR A 47 -13.92 -10.35 4.57
C TYR A 47 -12.93 -9.31 4.04
N LEU A 48 -13.35 -8.06 3.86
CA LEU A 48 -12.49 -6.95 3.43
C LEU A 48 -11.35 -6.69 4.43
N VAL A 49 -11.65 -6.62 5.73
CA VAL A 49 -10.63 -6.37 6.76
C VAL A 49 -9.65 -7.54 6.84
N PHE A 50 -10.14 -8.77 6.83
CA PHE A 50 -9.26 -9.93 6.97
C PHE A 50 -8.42 -10.17 5.70
N VAL A 51 -9.05 -10.19 4.53
CA VAL A 51 -8.37 -10.50 3.28
C VAL A 51 -7.65 -9.27 2.72
N CYS A 52 -8.36 -8.17 2.51
CA CYS A 52 -7.78 -7.01 1.84
C CYS A 52 -6.76 -6.29 2.75
N THR A 53 -7.06 -6.15 4.05
CA THR A 53 -6.15 -5.43 4.96
C THR A 53 -5.06 -6.33 5.52
N ILE A 54 -5.39 -7.42 6.23
CA ILE A 54 -4.37 -8.24 6.91
C ILE A 54 -3.53 -9.00 5.89
N ILE A 55 -4.14 -9.80 5.02
CA ILE A 55 -3.39 -10.60 4.03
C ILE A 55 -2.66 -9.68 3.04
N GLY A 56 -3.30 -8.60 2.59
CA GLY A 56 -2.64 -7.59 1.73
C GLY A 56 -1.40 -6.99 2.37
N THR A 57 -1.50 -6.48 3.61
CA THR A 57 -0.36 -5.86 4.31
C THR A 57 0.76 -6.87 4.59
N VAL A 58 0.41 -8.08 5.04
CA VAL A 58 1.40 -9.15 5.28
C VAL A 58 2.07 -9.58 3.97
N GLY A 59 1.31 -9.64 2.88
CA GLY A 59 1.82 -9.92 1.54
C GLY A 59 2.87 -8.91 1.13
N TYR A 60 2.58 -7.61 1.24
CA TYR A 60 3.54 -6.55 0.93
C TYR A 60 4.80 -6.62 1.78
N ILE A 61 4.67 -6.84 3.09
CA ILE A 61 5.82 -7.01 3.99
C ILE A 61 6.66 -8.24 3.60
N SER A 62 6.02 -9.32 3.16
CA SER A 62 6.71 -10.54 2.74
C SER A 62 7.50 -10.35 1.45
N VAL A 63 6.95 -9.58 0.49
CA VAL A 63 7.61 -9.28 -0.80
C VAL A 63 8.85 -8.42 -0.62
N MET A 64 8.87 -7.52 0.37
CA MET A 64 10.05 -6.70 0.71
C MET A 64 11.29 -7.53 1.10
N LYS A 65 11.13 -8.83 1.42
CA LYS A 65 12.26 -9.74 1.68
C LYS A 65 12.96 -10.20 0.40
N TYR A 66 12.30 -10.09 -0.74
CA TYR A 66 12.78 -10.61 -2.03
C TYR A 66 13.08 -9.51 -3.05
N PHE A 67 12.40 -8.37 -2.95
CA PHE A 67 12.56 -7.24 -3.86
C PHE A 67 12.87 -5.96 -3.10
N ASP A 68 13.65 -5.08 -3.74
CA ASP A 68 13.92 -3.76 -3.19
C ASP A 68 12.62 -2.97 -2.97
N PRO A 69 12.54 -2.15 -1.90
CA PRO A 69 11.36 -1.34 -1.60
C PRO A 69 10.92 -0.42 -2.76
N ILE A 70 11.84 -0.04 -3.64
CA ILE A 70 11.55 0.76 -4.84
C ILE A 70 10.63 0.00 -5.80
N VAL A 71 10.88 -1.29 -6.03
CA VAL A 71 10.05 -2.11 -6.93
C VAL A 71 8.64 -2.27 -6.35
N VAL A 72 8.55 -2.53 -5.04
CA VAL A 72 7.27 -2.68 -4.34
C VAL A 72 6.45 -1.39 -4.41
N SER A 73 7.08 -0.24 -4.18
CA SER A 73 6.43 1.09 -4.27
C SER A 73 5.88 1.37 -5.68
N VAL A 74 6.64 1.01 -6.70
CA VAL A 74 6.22 1.23 -8.10
C VAL A 74 5.04 0.34 -8.48
N VAL A 75 4.99 -0.91 -8.00
CA VAL A 75 3.84 -1.80 -8.20
C VAL A 75 2.60 -1.30 -7.46
N MET A 76 2.76 -0.74 -6.25
CA MET A 76 1.66 -0.13 -5.49
C MET A 76 1.00 1.03 -6.24
N LEU A 77 1.76 1.79 -7.04
CA LEU A 77 1.19 2.85 -7.88
C LEU A 77 0.29 2.29 -8.99
N LEU A 78 0.52 1.06 -9.44
CA LEU A 78 -0.34 0.39 -10.43
C LEU A 78 -1.62 -0.23 -9.82
N GLU A 79 -1.66 -0.47 -8.51
CA GLU A 79 -2.82 -1.04 -7.80
C GLU A 79 -4.15 -0.35 -8.13
N PRO A 80 -4.29 0.99 -8.09
CA PRO A 80 -5.55 1.66 -8.43
C PRO A 80 -5.97 1.46 -9.90
N VAL A 81 -5.00 1.30 -10.81
CA VAL A 81 -5.29 1.04 -12.24
C VAL A 81 -5.86 -0.36 -12.42
N LEU A 82 -5.31 -1.34 -11.70
CA LEU A 82 -5.82 -2.71 -11.72
C LEU A 82 -7.18 -2.81 -11.01
N ALA A 83 -7.35 -2.13 -9.88
CA ALA A 83 -8.61 -2.11 -9.13
C ALA A 83 -9.76 -1.55 -9.98
N THR A 84 -9.54 -0.42 -10.66
CA THR A 84 -10.54 0.16 -11.58
C THR A 84 -10.83 -0.75 -12.77
N ALA A 85 -9.81 -1.39 -13.36
CA ALA A 85 -10.01 -2.36 -14.44
C ALA A 85 -10.84 -3.56 -13.98
N MET A 86 -10.57 -4.11 -12.80
CA MET A 86 -11.34 -5.21 -12.21
C MET A 86 -12.77 -4.80 -11.87
N GLY A 87 -12.98 -3.60 -11.30
CA GLY A 87 -14.31 -3.08 -10.98
C GLY A 87 -15.21 -2.93 -12.19
N VAL A 88 -14.65 -2.45 -13.32
CA VAL A 88 -15.37 -2.37 -14.60
C VAL A 88 -15.63 -3.75 -15.18
N PHE A 89 -14.66 -4.67 -15.09
CA PHE A 89 -14.82 -6.04 -15.62
C PHE A 89 -15.92 -6.83 -14.90
N VAL A 90 -16.00 -6.70 -13.57
CA VAL A 90 -17.05 -7.33 -12.76
C VAL A 90 -18.39 -6.57 -12.88
N GLY A 91 -18.40 -5.39 -13.50
CA GLY A 91 -19.59 -4.57 -13.71
C GLY A 91 -20.08 -3.85 -12.45
N VAL A 92 -19.22 -3.74 -11.43
CA VAL A 92 -19.52 -3.03 -10.17
C VAL A 92 -19.29 -1.53 -10.31
N ASP A 93 -18.36 -1.14 -11.19
CA ASP A 93 -18.01 0.26 -11.47
C ASP A 93 -18.40 0.69 -12.88
N ALA A 94 -18.71 1.99 -13.03
CA ALA A 94 -18.96 2.62 -14.32
C ALA A 94 -17.67 2.78 -15.14
N VAL A 95 -17.82 2.84 -16.47
CA VAL A 95 -16.68 3.03 -17.39
C VAL A 95 -15.93 4.32 -17.02
N PRO A 96 -14.60 4.26 -16.78
CA PRO A 96 -13.83 5.39 -16.33
C PRO A 96 -13.85 6.53 -17.35
N GLY A 97 -14.00 7.76 -16.84
CA GLY A 97 -13.99 8.97 -17.66
C GLY A 97 -12.62 9.28 -18.25
N PHE A 98 -12.58 10.26 -19.16
CA PHE A 98 -11.37 10.64 -19.90
C PHE A 98 -10.19 11.04 -18.99
N LEU A 99 -10.47 11.72 -17.87
CA LEU A 99 -9.45 12.12 -16.90
C LEU A 99 -8.77 10.91 -16.25
N THR A 100 -9.54 9.85 -15.94
CA THR A 100 -9.03 8.62 -15.35
C THR A 100 -8.15 7.85 -16.34
N TRP A 101 -8.49 7.87 -17.63
CA TRP A 101 -7.63 7.32 -18.68
C TRP A 101 -6.29 8.04 -18.78
N ILE A 102 -6.29 9.38 -18.73
CA ILE A 102 -5.05 10.17 -18.73
C ILE A 102 -4.23 9.84 -17.48
N GLY A 103 -4.83 9.90 -16.29
CA GLY A 103 -4.16 9.58 -15.03
C GLY A 103 -3.58 8.17 -15.02
N GLY A 104 -4.35 7.17 -15.45
CA GLY A 104 -3.91 5.78 -15.55
C GLY A 104 -2.74 5.61 -16.51
N SER A 105 -2.80 6.24 -17.69
CA SER A 105 -1.69 6.20 -18.65
C SER A 105 -0.41 6.84 -18.11
N LEU A 106 -0.54 7.97 -17.40
CA LEU A 106 0.59 8.65 -16.76
C LEU A 106 1.24 7.79 -15.67
N VAL A 107 0.44 7.13 -14.84
CA VAL A 107 0.93 6.21 -13.80
C VAL A 107 1.67 5.02 -14.42
N ILE A 108 1.15 4.43 -15.49
CA ILE A 108 1.81 3.32 -16.21
C ILE A 108 3.15 3.78 -16.78
N LEU A 109 3.19 4.95 -17.43
CA LEU A 109 4.42 5.51 -18.01
C LEU A 109 5.47 5.83 -16.93
N GLY A 110 5.06 6.48 -15.84
CA GLY A 110 5.96 6.82 -14.74
C GLY A 110 6.53 5.57 -14.07
N THR A 111 5.70 4.57 -13.83
CA THR A 111 6.09 3.26 -13.31
C THR A 111 7.09 2.57 -14.22
N GLY A 112 6.82 2.51 -15.53
CA GLY A 112 7.73 1.91 -16.50
C GLY A 112 9.10 2.58 -16.55
N LEU A 113 9.14 3.91 -16.49
CA LEU A 113 10.39 4.67 -16.43
C LEU A 113 11.21 4.35 -15.17
N VAL A 114 10.57 4.25 -14.00
CA VAL A 114 11.26 3.92 -12.75
C VAL A 114 11.82 2.50 -12.76
N VAL A 115 11.10 1.53 -13.35
CA VAL A 115 11.60 0.16 -13.51
C VAL A 115 12.83 0.13 -14.43
N LEU A 116 12.78 0.82 -15.57
CA LEU A 116 13.92 0.93 -16.50
C LEU A 116 15.12 1.62 -15.85
N ALA A 117 14.89 2.69 -15.10
CA ALA A 117 15.96 3.39 -14.37
C ALA A 117 16.57 2.53 -13.26
N SER A 118 15.75 1.72 -12.57
CA SER A 118 16.21 0.78 -11.55
C SER A 118 17.06 -0.35 -12.14
N ALA A 119 16.69 -0.88 -13.30
CA ALA A 119 17.46 -1.91 -13.99
C ALA A 119 18.89 -1.44 -14.32
N ASN A 120 19.04 -0.19 -14.78
CA ASN A 120 20.35 0.39 -15.13
C ASN A 120 21.26 0.66 -13.90
N LYS A 121 20.71 0.78 -12.69
CA LYS A 121 21.50 1.03 -11.46
C LYS A 121 22.09 -0.23 -10.85
N ILE A 122 21.53 -1.41 -11.15
CA ILE A 122 21.98 -2.68 -10.59
C ILE A 122 23.35 -3.11 -11.19
N GLU A 123 23.70 -2.62 -12.39
CA GLU A 123 24.96 -2.97 -13.08
C GLU A 123 26.18 -2.17 -12.58
N SER A 124 26.01 -1.03 -11.90
CA SER A 124 27.13 -0.12 -11.60
C SER A 124 27.77 -0.29 -10.22
N HIS A 125 27.41 -1.31 -9.44
CA HIS A 125 28.05 -1.59 -8.16
C HIS A 125 28.49 -3.06 -8.08
N ASP A 126 29.36 -3.45 -9.03
CA ASP A 126 30.09 -4.70 -8.96
C ASP A 126 31.07 -4.63 -7.77
N VAL A 127 30.64 -5.18 -6.65
CA VAL A 127 31.42 -5.34 -5.41
C VAL A 127 32.65 -6.24 -5.63
N SER A 128 32.74 -6.94 -6.78
CA SER A 128 33.90 -7.79 -7.13
C SER A 128 35.21 -6.99 -7.23
N ASP A 129 35.18 -5.74 -7.68
CA ASP A 129 36.38 -4.90 -7.76
C ASP A 129 36.87 -4.41 -6.39
N ALA A 130 35.97 -4.25 -5.42
CA ALA A 130 36.32 -3.90 -4.04
C ALA A 130 36.91 -5.08 -3.27
N ILE A 131 36.44 -6.30 -3.56
CA ILE A 131 36.98 -7.54 -3.00
C ILE A 131 38.37 -7.84 -3.57
N HIS A 132 38.61 -7.60 -4.87
CA HIS A 132 39.92 -7.85 -5.49
C HIS A 132 41.00 -6.81 -5.11
N LYS A 133 40.59 -5.62 -4.63
CA LYS A 133 41.52 -4.56 -4.17
C LYS A 133 41.83 -4.59 -2.67
N THR A 134 41.26 -5.51 -1.90
CA THR A 134 41.62 -5.63 -0.48
C THR A 134 42.88 -6.51 -0.36
N PRO A 135 44.04 -5.96 0.04
CA PRO A 135 45.18 -6.80 0.41
C PRO A 135 44.78 -7.69 1.60
N SER A 136 45.32 -8.90 1.60
CA SER A 136 45.15 -10.03 2.54
C SER A 136 45.46 -9.72 4.03
N THR A 137 44.93 -8.63 4.58
CA THR A 137 45.23 -8.17 5.95
C THR A 137 44.01 -7.50 6.59
N ALA A 138 42.85 -8.14 6.56
CA ALA A 138 41.74 -7.79 7.44
C ALA A 138 41.52 -8.93 8.43
N THR A 139 42.09 -8.73 9.63
CA THR A 139 42.05 -9.64 10.77
C THR A 139 40.62 -10.03 11.09
N VAL A 140 40.32 -11.32 10.95
CA VAL A 140 39.08 -11.96 11.40
C VAL A 140 38.93 -11.73 12.90
N TYR A 141 37.97 -10.90 13.31
CA TYR A 141 37.62 -10.76 14.73
C TYR A 141 36.92 -12.04 15.21
N SER A 142 37.72 -12.97 15.73
CA SER A 142 37.26 -14.14 16.48
C SER A 142 36.65 -13.68 17.81
N CYS A 143 35.32 -13.63 17.91
CA CYS A 143 34.62 -13.43 19.18
C CYS A 143 34.88 -14.64 20.08
N LYS A 144 35.74 -14.50 21.08
CA LYS A 144 35.93 -15.50 22.14
C LYS A 144 34.67 -15.54 23.01
N LEU A 145 33.86 -16.58 22.83
CA LEU A 145 32.87 -17.03 23.79
C LEU A 145 33.59 -17.34 25.12
N LYS A 146 33.30 -16.55 26.16
CA LYS A 146 33.74 -16.83 27.52
C LYS A 146 32.66 -17.70 28.18
N ALA A 147 33.02 -18.96 28.44
CA ALA A 147 32.28 -19.88 29.29
C ALA A 147 32.35 -19.44 30.77
#